data_AF-A0A950RM97-F1
#
_entry.id   AF-A0A950RM97-F1
#
_cell.length_a   1.000
_cell.length_b   1.000
_cell.length_c   1.000
_cell.angle_alpha   90.00
_cell.angle_beta   90.00
_cell.angle_gamma   90.00
#
_symmetry.space_group_name_H-M   'P 1'
#
loop_
_entity.id
_entity.type
_entity.pdbx_description
1 polymer ?
#
loop_
_entity_poly.entity_id
_entity_poly.type
_entity_poly.pdbx_seq_one_letter_code
_entity_poly.pdbx_strand_id
1 'polypeptide(L)'
;MTAEDGELRALAEAAGVAVDWHNYAGEPREVSPDALRRVLAALGFPCETSSDMAESRERLAPSPGLAGLPPLVTAVAGTTTRLPLGSDPARHALLLTETGGERDVRLRPSRRGVEMPVVSEPGYHRLVIGEREIVLAVAPERATGTGEVAEGGRPWGLAAQIYGLRRDGDGGIGDAQCVAELAASAARLGADMLALSPVHALFPAEPHRFGPYSPSSRLFLNPLHAAPALMFEPARVAAAAAQAGVA
;
A
#
# COMPACT_ATOMS: atom_id res chain seq x y z
N MET A 1 29.72 22.37 -9.49
CA MET A 1 28.34 22.52 -8.99
C MET A 1 27.96 23.97 -9.20
N THR A 2 27.03 24.23 -10.11
CA THR A 2 26.55 25.58 -10.38
C THR A 2 25.55 26.01 -9.31
N ALA A 3 25.27 27.31 -9.18
CA ALA A 3 24.22 27.79 -8.28
C ALA A 3 22.84 27.19 -8.65
N GLU A 4 22.61 26.99 -9.95
CA GLU A 4 21.40 26.37 -10.49
C GLU A 4 21.26 24.90 -10.07
N ASP A 5 22.35 24.12 -10.10
CA ASP A 5 22.35 22.72 -9.62
C ASP A 5 21.99 22.65 -8.13
N GLY A 6 22.44 23.63 -7.35
CA GLY A 6 22.12 23.75 -5.92
C GLY A 6 20.63 24.02 -5.69
N GLU A 7 20.03 24.94 -6.46
CA GLU A 7 18.58 25.22 -6.39
C GLU A 7 17.75 24.00 -6.81
N LEU A 8 18.18 23.28 -7.85
CA LEU A 8 17.53 22.06 -8.32
C LEU A 8 17.51 20.96 -7.24
N ARG A 9 18.66 20.76 -6.56
CA ARG A 9 18.75 19.81 -5.44
C ARG A 9 17.86 20.21 -4.27
N ALA A 10 17.86 21.48 -3.90
CA ALA A 10 16.99 21.97 -2.82
C ALA A 10 15.50 21.78 -3.15
N LEU A 11 15.09 21.99 -4.41
CA LEU A 11 13.72 21.70 -4.84
C LEU A 11 13.41 20.20 -4.78
N ALA A 12 14.32 19.35 -5.23
CA ALA A 12 14.17 17.89 -5.17
C ALA A 12 13.98 17.40 -3.73
N GLU A 13 14.80 17.86 -2.79
CA GLU A 13 14.67 17.54 -1.37
C GLU A 13 13.32 18.02 -0.81
N ALA A 14 12.89 19.24 -1.15
CA ALA A 14 11.60 19.77 -0.74
C ALA A 14 10.41 18.95 -1.30
N ALA A 15 10.57 18.36 -2.48
CA ALA A 15 9.59 17.45 -3.09
C ALA A 15 9.67 16.01 -2.55
N GLY A 16 10.58 15.72 -1.62
CA GLY A 16 10.78 14.38 -1.05
C GLY A 16 11.58 13.43 -1.96
N VAL A 17 12.33 13.95 -2.93
CA VAL A 17 13.21 13.18 -3.82
C VAL A 17 14.60 13.11 -3.22
N ALA A 18 15.12 11.90 -3.01
CA ALA A 18 16.50 11.70 -2.59
C ALA A 18 17.47 12.17 -3.68
N VAL A 19 18.44 13.02 -3.31
CA VAL A 19 19.46 13.57 -4.24
C VAL A 19 20.78 12.79 -4.19
N ASP A 20 20.97 11.99 -3.16
CA ASP A 20 22.08 11.07 -2.97
C ASP A 20 21.61 9.77 -2.30
N TRP A 21 22.37 8.69 -2.47
CA TRP A 21 22.10 7.41 -1.83
C TRP A 21 23.37 6.56 -1.77
N HIS A 22 23.34 5.49 -0.97
CA HIS A 22 24.36 4.44 -1.04
C HIS A 22 23.83 3.27 -1.86
N ASN A 23 24.59 2.84 -2.88
CA ASN A 23 24.19 1.71 -3.72
C ASN A 23 24.29 0.37 -2.97
N TYR A 24 23.91 -0.74 -3.63
CA TYR A 24 23.94 -2.08 -3.04
C TYR A 24 25.34 -2.54 -2.57
N ALA A 25 26.40 -1.92 -3.09
CA ALA A 25 27.79 -2.17 -2.69
C ALA A 25 28.27 -1.21 -1.57
N GLY A 26 27.38 -0.35 -1.06
CA GLY A 26 27.69 0.63 -0.01
C GLY A 26 28.45 1.86 -0.52
N GLU A 27 28.53 2.06 -1.84
CA GLU A 27 29.21 3.22 -2.41
C GLU A 27 28.26 4.43 -2.47
N PRO A 28 28.72 5.62 -2.08
CA PRO A 28 27.93 6.84 -2.21
C PRO A 28 27.71 7.18 -3.69
N ARG A 29 26.50 7.59 -4.01
CA ARG A 29 26.04 7.98 -5.34
C ARG A 29 25.25 9.26 -5.24
N GLU A 30 25.37 10.09 -6.26
CA GLU A 30 24.57 11.30 -6.42
C GLU A 30 23.69 11.19 -7.66
N VAL A 31 22.49 11.75 -7.59
CA VAL A 31 21.57 11.81 -8.72
C VAL A 31 22.04 12.91 -9.67
N SER A 32 22.05 12.63 -10.97
CA SER A 32 22.40 13.63 -11.98
C SER A 32 21.31 14.71 -12.08
N PRO A 33 21.67 15.97 -12.41
CA PRO A 33 20.68 17.04 -12.63
C PRO A 33 19.58 16.65 -13.63
N ASP A 34 19.93 16.00 -14.74
CA ASP A 34 18.96 15.55 -15.75
C ASP A 34 17.94 14.55 -15.20
N ALA A 35 18.38 13.64 -14.31
CA ALA A 35 17.49 12.69 -13.67
C ALA A 35 16.57 13.40 -12.66
N LEU A 36 17.09 14.35 -11.88
CA LEU A 36 16.28 15.18 -10.98
C LEU A 36 15.18 15.93 -11.75
N ARG A 37 15.51 16.56 -12.88
CA ARG A 37 14.52 17.27 -13.70
C ARG A 37 13.41 16.35 -14.20
N ARG A 38 13.78 15.16 -14.71
CA ARG A 38 12.80 14.16 -15.18
C ARG A 38 11.89 13.65 -14.07
N VAL A 39 12.44 13.37 -12.88
CA VAL A 39 11.64 12.90 -11.73
C VAL A 39 10.72 14.00 -11.24
N LEU A 40 11.21 15.22 -11.07
CA LEU A 40 10.41 16.37 -10.65
C LEU A 40 9.28 16.66 -11.64
N ALA A 41 9.56 16.66 -12.94
CA ALA A 41 8.54 16.81 -13.97
C ALA A 41 7.47 15.70 -13.91
N ALA A 42 7.88 14.45 -13.71
CA ALA A 42 6.95 13.32 -13.57
C ALA A 42 6.07 13.41 -12.30
N LEU A 43 6.57 14.07 -11.24
CA LEU A 43 5.83 14.37 -10.02
C LEU A 43 4.95 15.63 -10.14
N GLY A 44 5.00 16.34 -11.28
CA GLY A 44 4.20 17.55 -11.52
C GLY A 44 4.86 18.85 -11.05
N PHE A 45 6.17 18.83 -10.79
CA PHE A 45 6.98 20.00 -10.40
C PHE A 45 7.91 20.40 -11.57
N PRO A 46 7.47 21.26 -12.50
CA PRO A 46 8.33 21.71 -13.59
C PRO A 46 9.56 22.47 -13.04
N CYS A 47 10.68 22.33 -13.72
CA CYS A 47 11.97 22.83 -13.26
C CYS A 47 12.94 23.09 -14.42
N GLU A 48 12.45 23.41 -15.62
CA GLU A 48 13.33 23.69 -16.78
C GLU A 48 13.87 25.12 -16.74
N THR A 49 13.07 26.05 -16.20
CA THR A 49 13.45 27.46 -16.06
C THR A 49 13.47 27.91 -14.59
N SER A 50 14.08 29.06 -14.31
CA SER A 50 14.02 29.69 -12.99
C SER A 50 12.59 30.05 -12.56
N SER A 51 11.72 30.39 -13.53
CA SER A 51 10.29 30.62 -13.28
C SER A 51 9.60 29.33 -12.85
N ASP A 52 9.86 28.21 -13.54
CA ASP A 52 9.29 26.91 -13.19
C ASP A 52 9.72 26.48 -11.78
N MET A 53 11.01 26.69 -11.47
CA MET A 53 11.57 26.42 -10.16
C MET A 53 10.92 27.26 -9.06
N ALA A 54 10.55 28.52 -9.35
CA ALA A 54 9.85 29.38 -8.40
C ALA A 54 8.40 28.92 -8.18
N GLU A 55 7.68 28.59 -9.25
CA GLU A 55 6.31 28.07 -9.19
C GLU A 55 6.24 26.74 -8.44
N SER A 56 7.15 25.81 -8.73
CA SER A 56 7.22 24.52 -8.02
C SER A 56 7.53 24.69 -6.53
N ARG A 57 8.39 25.65 -6.17
CA ARG A 57 8.64 26.02 -4.77
C ARG A 57 7.39 26.54 -4.08
N GLU A 58 6.62 27.39 -4.76
CA GLU A 58 5.35 27.92 -4.22
C GLU A 58 4.33 26.79 -4.01
N ARG A 59 4.21 25.84 -4.94
CA ARG A 59 3.32 24.67 -4.81
C ARG A 59 3.69 23.76 -3.65
N LEU A 60 4.98 23.62 -3.35
CA LEU A 60 5.48 22.83 -2.22
C LEU A 60 5.40 23.58 -0.89
N ALA A 61 5.21 24.90 -0.92
CA ALA A 61 5.11 25.69 0.29
C ALA A 61 3.87 25.25 1.11
N PRO A 62 4.02 25.04 2.43
CA PRO A 62 2.91 24.63 3.26
C PRO A 62 1.80 25.69 3.23
N SER A 63 0.60 25.27 2.84
CA SER A 63 -0.57 26.14 2.90
C SER A 63 -0.97 26.38 4.37
N PRO A 64 -1.18 27.62 4.81
CA PRO A 64 -1.55 27.90 6.19
C PRO A 64 -3.00 27.49 6.47
N GLY A 65 -3.27 27.12 7.72
CA GLY A 65 -4.62 26.84 8.21
C GLY A 65 -5.25 25.56 7.66
N LEU A 66 -6.58 25.51 7.59
CA LEU A 66 -7.33 24.30 7.21
C LEU A 66 -7.11 23.88 5.75
N ALA A 67 -6.78 24.83 4.87
CA ALA A 67 -6.52 24.56 3.46
C ALA A 67 -5.27 23.67 3.25
N GLY A 68 -4.29 23.75 4.16
CA GLY A 68 -3.09 22.94 4.13
C GLY A 68 -3.19 21.57 4.77
N LEU A 69 -4.37 21.17 5.28
CA LEU A 69 -4.54 19.81 5.79
C LEU A 69 -4.46 18.80 4.65
N PRO A 70 -3.63 17.75 4.79
CA PRO A 70 -3.65 16.65 3.85
C PRO A 70 -5.03 15.98 3.87
N PRO A 71 -5.48 15.38 2.74
CA PRO A 71 -6.76 14.68 2.70
C PRO A 71 -6.80 13.46 3.62
N LEU A 72 -5.64 12.94 4.02
CA LEU A 72 -5.47 11.83 4.95
C LEU A 72 -4.38 12.14 5.97
N VAL A 73 -4.66 11.84 7.24
CA VAL A 73 -3.70 11.84 8.34
C VAL A 73 -3.62 10.44 8.92
N THR A 74 -2.41 9.93 9.12
CA THR A 74 -2.18 8.66 9.80
C THR A 74 -1.95 8.88 11.29
N ALA A 75 -2.42 7.92 12.08
CA ALA A 75 -2.34 7.92 13.53
C ALA A 75 -2.02 6.52 14.04
N VAL A 76 -1.43 6.44 15.24
CA VAL A 76 -1.26 5.17 15.96
C VAL A 76 -2.29 5.09 17.07
N ALA A 77 -3.02 3.98 17.12
CA ALA A 77 -4.05 3.71 18.10
C ALA A 77 -3.49 3.88 19.53
N GLY A 78 -4.23 4.59 20.37
CA GLY A 78 -3.84 4.83 21.76
C GLY A 78 -2.79 5.92 21.97
N THR A 79 -2.35 6.61 20.90
CA THR A 79 -1.36 7.70 20.99
C THR A 79 -1.96 9.06 20.58
N THR A 80 -1.35 10.14 21.06
CA THR A 80 -1.73 11.50 20.66
C THR A 80 -1.29 11.74 19.22
N THR A 81 -2.23 12.15 18.36
CA THR A 81 -1.95 12.51 16.96
C THR A 81 -1.85 14.02 16.81
N ARG A 82 -0.83 14.47 16.09
CA ARG A 82 -0.63 15.89 15.78
C ARG A 82 -1.12 16.19 14.37
N LEU A 83 -1.92 17.25 14.23
CA LEU A 83 -2.35 17.77 12.94
C LEU A 83 -1.44 18.94 12.52
N PRO A 84 -1.06 19.02 11.23
CA PRO A 84 -0.21 20.09 10.69
C PRO A 84 -1.02 21.39 10.48
N LEU A 85 -1.66 21.86 11.54
CA LEU A 85 -2.39 23.12 11.56
C LEU A 85 -1.58 24.17 12.30
N GLY A 86 -1.76 25.44 11.93
CA GLY A 86 -1.27 26.57 12.71
C GLY A 86 -1.84 26.58 14.14
N SER A 87 -1.16 27.28 15.05
CA SER A 87 -1.56 27.42 16.46
C SER A 87 -2.77 28.34 16.61
N ASP A 88 -3.95 27.83 16.25
CA ASP A 88 -5.23 28.51 16.49
C ASP A 88 -5.88 27.93 17.76
N PRO A 89 -6.23 28.76 18.77
CA PRO A 89 -6.78 28.28 20.03
C PRO A 89 -8.06 27.43 19.87
N ALA A 90 -8.00 26.21 20.42
CA ALA A 90 -9.13 25.33 20.75
C ALA A 90 -10.21 25.19 19.65
N ARG A 91 -9.86 24.56 18.53
CA ARG A 91 -10.84 24.15 17.52
C ARG A 91 -11.65 22.94 18.01
N HIS A 92 -12.97 23.03 17.86
CA HIS A 92 -13.85 21.87 17.93
C HIS A 92 -13.81 21.15 16.57
N ALA A 93 -13.83 19.82 16.61
CA ALA A 93 -13.93 18.98 15.44
C ALA A 93 -14.91 17.84 15.73
N LEU A 94 -15.56 17.34 14.69
CA LEU A 94 -16.43 16.17 14.77
C LEU A 94 -15.65 14.96 14.26
N LEU A 95 -15.51 13.94 15.10
CA LEU A 95 -14.94 12.65 14.73
C LEU A 95 -16.09 11.69 14.40
N LEU A 96 -16.17 11.27 13.13
CA LEU A 96 -17.05 10.22 12.66
C LEU A 96 -16.24 8.92 12.60
N THR A 97 -16.60 7.94 13.41
CA THR A 97 -15.90 6.65 13.45
C THR A 97 -16.28 5.80 12.23
N GLU A 98 -15.43 4.84 11.90
CA GLU A 98 -15.68 3.91 10.78
C GLU A 98 -16.97 3.11 11.02
N THR A 99 -17.25 2.82 12.29
CA THR A 99 -18.43 2.08 12.77
C THR A 99 -19.71 2.93 12.84
N GLY A 100 -19.68 4.20 12.41
CA GLY A 100 -20.84 5.09 12.36
C GLY A 100 -21.13 5.86 13.65
N GLY A 101 -20.21 5.86 14.61
CA GLY A 101 -20.30 6.68 15.82
C GLY A 101 -19.86 8.13 15.57
N GLU A 102 -20.39 9.06 16.36
CA GLU A 102 -20.06 10.49 16.25
C GLU A 102 -19.59 11.03 17.59
N ARG A 103 -18.50 11.81 17.60
CA ARG A 103 -17.92 12.38 18.81
C ARG A 103 -17.39 13.79 18.57
N ASP A 104 -17.88 14.75 19.34
CA ASP A 104 -17.24 16.06 19.43
C ASP A 104 -15.89 15.95 20.13
N VAL A 105 -14.83 16.36 19.45
CA VAL A 105 -13.47 16.34 19.95
C VAL A 105 -12.89 17.74 19.99
N ARG A 106 -12.17 18.05 21.08
CA ARG A 106 -11.47 19.32 21.23
C ARG A 106 -10.01 19.15 20.84
N LEU A 107 -9.58 19.91 19.84
CA LEU A 107 -8.19 20.01 19.44
C LEU A 107 -7.43 20.93 20.40
N ARG A 108 -6.27 20.50 20.88
CA ARG A 108 -5.46 21.24 21.85
C ARG A 108 -4.26 21.87 21.16
N PRO A 109 -3.95 23.16 21.42
CA PRO A 109 -2.71 23.75 20.93
C PRO A 109 -1.46 23.01 21.45
N SER A 110 -0.46 22.88 20.61
CA SER A 110 0.86 22.32 20.93
C SER A 110 1.96 23.19 20.33
N ARG A 111 3.22 22.99 20.73
CA ARG A 111 4.38 23.74 20.20
C ARG A 111 4.59 23.59 18.69
N ARG A 112 4.01 22.56 18.06
CA ARG A 112 4.22 22.23 16.64
C ARG A 112 2.90 22.04 15.89
N GLY A 113 1.82 22.68 16.34
CA GLY A 113 0.51 22.64 15.69
C GLY A 113 -0.60 22.32 16.68
N VAL A 114 -1.55 21.47 16.32
CA VAL A 114 -2.63 21.05 17.25
C VAL A 114 -2.63 19.54 17.46
N GLU A 115 -3.00 19.13 18.67
CA GLU A 115 -3.08 17.73 19.10
C GLU A 115 -4.55 17.30 19.22
N MET A 116 -4.84 16.14 18.68
CA MET A 116 -6.14 15.49 18.78
C MET A 116 -6.25 14.69 20.07
N PRO A 117 -7.47 14.51 20.62
CA PRO A 117 -7.71 13.46 21.59
C PRO A 117 -7.30 12.09 21.04
N VAL A 118 -6.86 11.22 21.94
CA VAL A 118 -6.45 9.86 21.60
C VAL A 118 -7.63 9.08 21.01
N VAL A 119 -7.37 8.43 19.88
CA VAL A 119 -8.29 7.46 19.28
C VAL A 119 -7.68 6.08 19.49
N SER A 120 -8.39 5.23 20.24
CA SER A 120 -7.90 3.88 20.60
C SER A 120 -8.28 2.80 19.60
N GLU A 121 -9.27 3.06 18.75
CA GLU A 121 -9.80 2.08 17.81
C GLU A 121 -9.10 2.22 16.46
N PRO A 122 -8.43 1.18 15.96
CA PRO A 122 -7.90 1.17 14.60
C PRO A 122 -9.03 1.26 13.57
N GLY A 123 -8.77 1.91 12.44
CA GLY A 123 -9.72 2.04 11.36
C GLY A 123 -9.57 3.32 10.53
N TYR A 124 -10.46 3.48 9.56
CA TYR A 124 -10.59 4.67 8.73
C TYR A 124 -11.74 5.53 9.23
N HIS A 125 -11.40 6.57 9.99
CA HIS A 125 -12.36 7.53 10.51
C HIS A 125 -12.38 8.80 9.65
N ARG A 126 -13.36 9.68 9.89
CA ARG A 126 -13.42 11.01 9.29
C ARG A 126 -13.36 12.07 10.38
N LEU A 127 -12.52 13.07 10.18
CA LEU A 127 -12.43 14.23 11.07
C LEU A 127 -12.91 15.47 10.32
N VAL A 128 -13.95 16.11 10.84
CA VAL A 128 -14.54 17.32 10.29
C VAL A 128 -14.12 18.52 11.15
N ILE A 129 -13.42 19.48 10.55
CA ILE A 129 -12.94 20.71 11.19
C ILE A 129 -13.45 21.90 10.37
N GLY A 130 -14.49 22.57 10.86
CA GLY A 130 -15.21 23.57 10.07
C GLY A 130 -15.84 22.92 8.83
N GLU A 131 -15.54 23.44 7.65
CA GLU A 131 -16.01 22.88 6.37
C GLU A 131 -15.06 21.84 5.78
N ARG A 132 -13.90 21.61 6.41
CA ARG A 132 -12.92 20.64 5.91
C ARG A 132 -13.12 19.28 6.55
N GLU A 133 -13.17 18.27 5.71
CA GLU A 133 -13.15 16.88 6.11
C GLU A 133 -11.84 16.22 5.68
N ILE A 134 -11.28 15.38 6.55
CA ILE A 134 -10.11 14.56 6.26
C ILE A 134 -10.34 13.12 6.74
N VAL A 135 -9.66 12.18 6.10
CA VAL A 135 -9.57 10.79 6.58
C VAL A 135 -8.55 10.72 7.70
N LEU A 136 -8.93 10.13 8.83
CA LEU A 136 -8.03 9.76 9.91
C LEU A 136 -7.84 8.24 9.88
N ALA A 137 -6.69 7.79 9.37
CA ALA A 137 -6.33 6.37 9.32
C ALA A 137 -5.56 6.00 10.60
N VAL A 138 -6.25 5.35 11.54
CA VAL A 138 -5.69 4.90 12.81
C VAL A 138 -5.19 3.47 12.66
N ALA A 139 -3.89 3.25 12.78
CA ALA A 139 -3.26 1.94 12.69
C ALA A 139 -2.94 1.39 14.10
N PRO A 140 -2.93 0.06 14.30
CA PRO A 140 -2.35 -0.52 15.51
C PRO A 140 -0.84 -0.19 15.61
N GLU A 141 -0.30 -0.18 16.84
CA GLU A 141 1.13 0.10 17.09
C GLU A 141 2.06 -0.86 16.36
N ARG A 142 1.62 -2.10 16.19
CA ARG A 142 2.37 -3.15 15.51
C ARG A 142 1.44 -4.07 14.74
N ALA A 143 1.95 -4.68 13.68
CA ALA A 143 1.29 -5.81 13.05
C ALA A 143 1.30 -7.02 13.98
N THR A 144 0.34 -7.92 13.78
CA THR A 144 0.32 -9.25 14.41
C THR A 144 1.54 -10.04 13.94
N GLY A 145 2.35 -10.50 14.89
CA GLY A 145 3.53 -11.31 14.59
C GLY A 145 3.20 -12.77 14.36
N THR A 146 4.07 -13.50 13.65
CA THR A 146 3.93 -14.93 13.41
C THR A 146 3.92 -15.77 14.69
N GLY A 147 4.64 -15.34 15.73
CA GLY A 147 4.64 -16.02 17.04
C GLY A 147 3.31 -15.93 17.78
N GLU A 148 2.51 -14.88 17.55
CA GLU A 148 1.15 -14.77 18.11
C GLU A 148 0.18 -15.71 17.40
N VAL A 149 0.34 -15.86 16.08
CA VAL A 149 -0.44 -16.83 15.28
C VAL A 149 -0.11 -18.26 15.67
N ALA A 150 1.15 -18.51 16.05
CA ALA A 150 1.67 -19.83 16.40
C ALA A 150 1.63 -20.15 17.91
N GLU A 151 0.82 -19.43 18.69
CA GLU A 151 0.66 -19.62 20.15
C GLU A 151 1.99 -19.68 20.94
N GLY A 152 2.99 -18.89 20.53
CA GLY A 152 4.32 -18.85 21.17
C GLY A 152 5.29 -19.95 20.72
N GLY A 153 4.88 -20.80 19.78
CA GLY A 153 5.75 -21.79 19.13
C GLY A 153 6.74 -21.19 18.12
N ARG A 154 7.54 -22.06 17.49
CA ARG A 154 8.39 -21.71 16.34
C ARG A 154 7.68 -22.19 15.07
N PRO A 155 6.86 -21.35 14.42
CA PRO A 155 6.08 -21.82 13.29
C PRO A 155 6.98 -22.14 12.11
N TRP A 156 6.56 -23.11 11.31
CA TRP A 156 7.19 -23.40 10.03
C TRP A 156 6.14 -23.54 8.94
N GLY A 157 6.58 -23.45 7.69
CA GLY A 157 5.68 -23.61 6.57
C GLY A 157 6.39 -23.84 5.26
N LEU A 158 5.59 -23.96 4.20
CA LEU A 158 6.07 -24.16 2.85
C LEU A 158 5.95 -22.87 2.04
N ALA A 159 6.85 -22.68 1.08
CA ALA A 159 6.70 -21.68 0.04
C ALA A 159 6.47 -22.40 -1.28
N ALA A 160 5.39 -22.07 -1.98
CA ALA A 160 5.01 -22.69 -3.23
C ALA A 160 4.81 -21.65 -4.33
N GLN A 161 5.35 -21.95 -5.52
CA GLN A 161 4.96 -21.26 -6.74
C GLN A 161 3.68 -21.91 -7.24
N ILE A 162 2.54 -21.22 -7.11
CA ILE A 162 1.20 -21.81 -7.36
C ILE A 162 1.10 -22.40 -8.78
N TYR A 163 1.63 -21.69 -9.78
CA TYR A 163 1.66 -22.13 -11.17
C TYR A 163 2.48 -23.42 -11.40
N GLY A 164 3.37 -23.77 -10.47
CA GLY A 164 4.17 -25.00 -10.50
C GLY A 164 3.49 -26.21 -9.85
N LEU A 165 2.40 -26.01 -9.11
CA LEU A 165 1.65 -27.12 -8.51
C LEU A 165 0.90 -27.92 -9.58
N ARG A 166 0.65 -29.19 -9.30
CA ARG A 166 -0.06 -30.12 -10.19
C ARG A 166 -1.00 -31.00 -9.39
N ARG A 167 -2.15 -31.33 -9.98
CA ARG A 167 -3.05 -32.40 -9.53
C ARG A 167 -3.69 -33.08 -10.74
N ASP A 168 -4.23 -34.27 -10.53
CA ASP A 168 -4.99 -34.94 -11.58
C ASP A 168 -6.24 -34.13 -11.95
N GLY A 169 -6.50 -34.01 -13.25
CA GLY A 169 -7.63 -33.24 -13.77
C GLY A 169 -7.51 -31.72 -13.57
N ASP A 170 -6.28 -31.19 -13.47
CA ASP A 170 -6.03 -29.75 -13.64
C ASP A 170 -5.80 -29.37 -15.11
N GLY A 171 -5.69 -28.06 -15.38
CA GLY A 171 -5.39 -27.53 -16.71
C GLY A 171 -3.89 -27.45 -17.03
N GLY A 172 -3.04 -28.25 -16.38
CA GLY A 172 -1.59 -28.20 -16.52
C GLY A 172 -0.93 -27.01 -15.79
N ILE A 173 -1.68 -26.33 -14.94
CA ILE A 173 -1.24 -25.21 -14.10
C ILE A 173 -1.94 -25.33 -12.74
N GLY A 174 -1.20 -25.07 -11.66
CA GLY A 174 -1.78 -25.19 -10.32
C GLY A 174 -2.87 -24.14 -10.07
N ASP A 175 -3.96 -24.59 -9.43
CA ASP A 175 -5.14 -23.79 -9.13
C ASP A 175 -5.40 -23.73 -7.61
N ALA A 176 -6.51 -23.10 -7.20
CA ALA A 176 -6.90 -23.00 -5.80
C ALA A 176 -7.14 -24.36 -5.14
N GLN A 177 -7.50 -25.40 -5.90
CA GLN A 177 -7.64 -26.75 -5.36
C GLN A 177 -6.26 -27.37 -5.07
N CYS A 178 -5.27 -27.19 -5.95
CA CYS A 178 -3.88 -27.59 -5.67
C CYS A 178 -3.36 -26.96 -4.38
N VAL A 179 -3.67 -25.68 -4.15
CA VAL A 179 -3.30 -24.96 -2.92
C VAL A 179 -3.97 -25.56 -1.69
N ALA A 180 -5.27 -25.86 -1.77
CA ALA A 180 -6.01 -26.46 -0.67
C ALA A 180 -5.48 -27.86 -0.31
N GLU A 181 -5.19 -28.70 -1.31
CA GLU A 181 -4.63 -30.04 -1.13
C GLU A 181 -3.22 -30.00 -0.54
N LEU A 182 -2.37 -29.06 -1.00
CA LEU A 182 -1.04 -28.84 -0.44
C LEU A 182 -1.11 -28.36 1.00
N ALA A 183 -1.98 -27.37 1.29
CA ALA A 183 -2.16 -26.84 2.64
C ALA A 183 -2.63 -27.93 3.61
N ALA A 184 -3.63 -28.74 3.23
CA ALA A 184 -4.10 -29.85 4.03
C ALA A 184 -3.01 -30.90 4.29
N SER A 185 -2.18 -31.17 3.27
CA SER A 185 -1.07 -32.13 3.39
C SER A 185 0.06 -31.61 4.27
N ALA A 186 0.41 -30.32 4.15
CA ALA A 186 1.41 -29.67 5.00
C ALA A 186 0.94 -29.58 6.46
N ALA A 187 -0.33 -29.24 6.69
CA ALA A 187 -0.93 -29.17 8.02
C ALA A 187 -0.88 -30.52 8.76
N ARG A 188 -1.08 -31.64 8.05
CA ARG A 188 -0.91 -33.00 8.64
C ARG A 188 0.52 -33.28 9.12
N LEU A 189 1.51 -32.56 8.60
CA LEU A 189 2.91 -32.62 9.04
C LEU A 189 3.22 -31.55 10.09
N GLY A 190 2.24 -30.74 10.51
CA GLY A 190 2.39 -29.69 11.50
C GLY A 190 2.85 -28.35 10.93
N ALA A 191 2.68 -28.09 9.62
CA ALA A 191 2.94 -26.76 9.05
C ALA A 191 1.86 -25.76 9.45
N ASP A 192 2.28 -24.54 9.83
CA ASP A 192 1.40 -23.45 10.24
C ASP A 192 1.04 -22.53 9.08
N MET A 193 1.84 -22.53 8.02
CA MET A 193 1.72 -21.57 6.93
C MET A 193 2.08 -22.12 5.56
N LEU A 194 1.44 -21.55 4.54
CA LEU A 194 1.76 -21.74 3.14
C LEU A 194 1.91 -20.37 2.48
N ALA A 195 3.13 -20.01 2.11
CA ALA A 195 3.43 -18.81 1.34
C ALA A 195 3.30 -19.11 -0.15
N LEU A 196 2.56 -18.26 -0.87
CA LEU A 196 2.32 -18.41 -2.30
C LEU A 196 3.03 -17.31 -3.08
N SER A 197 3.44 -17.64 -4.30
CA SER A 197 3.72 -16.62 -5.32
C SER A 197 2.50 -15.71 -5.56
N PRO A 198 2.69 -14.45 -5.99
CA PRO A 198 1.56 -13.56 -6.26
C PRO A 198 0.54 -14.16 -7.23
N VAL A 199 -0.74 -14.04 -6.90
CA VAL A 199 -1.89 -14.53 -7.69
C VAL A 199 -2.68 -13.39 -8.33
N HIS A 200 -2.03 -12.23 -8.48
CA HIS A 200 -2.60 -11.02 -9.03
C HIS A 200 -3.03 -11.21 -10.49
N ALA A 201 -4.06 -10.47 -10.91
CA ALA A 201 -4.55 -10.47 -12.27
C ALA A 201 -3.43 -10.11 -13.25
N LEU A 202 -3.28 -10.95 -14.28
CA LEU A 202 -2.31 -10.78 -15.35
C LEU A 202 -3.01 -10.25 -16.61
N PHE A 203 -2.58 -10.69 -17.79
CA PHE A 203 -3.08 -10.23 -19.08
C PHE A 203 -3.71 -11.41 -19.85
N PRO A 204 -5.02 -11.67 -19.71
CA PRO A 204 -5.66 -12.82 -20.36
C PRO A 204 -5.51 -12.85 -21.89
N ALA A 205 -5.44 -11.67 -22.52
CA ALA A 205 -5.25 -11.53 -23.97
C ALA A 205 -3.77 -11.63 -24.42
N GLU A 206 -2.81 -11.62 -23.48
CA GLU A 206 -1.38 -11.65 -23.76
C GLU A 206 -0.69 -12.73 -22.91
N PRO A 207 -0.94 -14.03 -23.19
CA PRO A 207 -0.52 -15.13 -22.30
C PRO A 207 1.00 -15.26 -22.12
N HIS A 208 1.80 -14.65 -23.00
CA HIS A 208 3.26 -14.58 -22.88
C HIS A 208 3.72 -13.63 -21.75
N ARG A 209 2.84 -12.78 -21.23
CA ARG A 209 3.10 -11.89 -20.08
C ARG A 209 2.71 -12.57 -18.77
N PHE A 210 3.34 -13.71 -18.48
CA PHE A 210 3.01 -14.58 -17.36
C PHE A 210 3.80 -14.30 -16.06
N GLY A 211 4.61 -13.23 -16.02
CA GLY A 211 5.42 -12.89 -14.86
C GLY A 211 4.57 -12.45 -13.65
N PRO A 212 4.56 -13.18 -12.51
CA PRO A 212 3.67 -12.91 -11.38
C PRO A 212 3.96 -11.57 -10.67
N TYR A 213 5.16 -11.01 -10.86
CA TYR A 213 5.61 -9.74 -10.27
C TYR A 213 5.40 -8.52 -11.19
N SER A 214 4.85 -8.73 -12.39
CA SER A 214 4.46 -7.66 -13.31
C SER A 214 2.96 -7.73 -13.66
N PRO A 215 2.06 -7.72 -12.66
CA PRO A 215 0.63 -7.90 -12.89
C PRO A 215 -0.02 -6.69 -13.57
N SER A 216 -1.18 -6.91 -14.18
CA SER A 216 -2.03 -5.81 -14.67
C SER A 216 -2.72 -5.09 -13.51
N SER A 217 -3.06 -5.81 -12.44
CA SER A 217 -3.67 -5.26 -11.24
C SER A 217 -3.28 -6.05 -10.00
N ARG A 218 -2.90 -5.34 -8.93
CA ARG A 218 -2.68 -5.93 -7.60
C ARG A 218 -3.98 -6.11 -6.79
N LEU A 219 -5.12 -5.62 -7.29
CA LEU A 219 -6.42 -5.68 -6.62
C LEU A 219 -7.25 -6.92 -7.02
N PHE A 220 -7.11 -7.39 -8.25
CA PHE A 220 -7.85 -8.53 -8.76
C PHE A 220 -6.98 -9.79 -8.81
N LEU A 221 -7.61 -10.97 -8.87
CA LEU A 221 -6.95 -12.27 -8.94
C LEU A 221 -6.86 -12.77 -10.38
N ASN A 222 -5.85 -13.60 -10.68
CA ASN A 222 -5.70 -14.27 -11.96
C ASN A 222 -6.70 -15.43 -12.09
N PRO A 223 -7.65 -15.38 -13.04
CA PRO A 223 -8.65 -16.45 -13.22
C PRO A 223 -8.04 -17.81 -13.59
N LEU A 224 -6.80 -17.87 -14.10
CA LEU A 224 -6.13 -19.13 -14.42
C LEU A 224 -5.90 -20.02 -13.18
N HIS A 225 -5.89 -19.44 -11.98
CA HIS A 225 -5.77 -20.19 -10.72
C HIS A 225 -7.13 -20.53 -10.10
N ALA A 226 -8.25 -20.25 -10.79
CA ALA A 226 -9.55 -20.71 -10.33
C ALA A 226 -9.66 -22.24 -10.45
N ALA A 227 -10.35 -22.86 -9.49
CA ALA A 227 -10.65 -24.29 -9.51
C ALA A 227 -12.17 -24.49 -9.68
N PRO A 228 -12.69 -24.61 -10.92
CA PRO A 228 -14.12 -24.79 -11.16
C PRO A 228 -14.74 -25.98 -10.42
N ALA A 229 -13.95 -27.05 -10.23
CA ALA A 229 -14.38 -28.27 -9.52
C ALA A 229 -14.76 -28.04 -8.04
N LEU A 230 -14.30 -26.93 -7.43
CA LEU A 230 -14.69 -26.56 -6.07
C LEU A 230 -16.06 -25.86 -6.00
N MET A 231 -16.59 -25.39 -7.13
CA MET A 231 -17.82 -24.59 -7.19
C MET A 231 -18.94 -25.24 -8.00
N PHE A 232 -18.60 -26.12 -8.94
CA PHE A 232 -19.55 -26.68 -9.90
C PHE A 232 -19.57 -28.20 -9.87
N GLU A 233 -20.73 -28.78 -10.15
CA GLU A 233 -20.91 -30.22 -10.27
C GLU A 233 -19.94 -30.84 -11.30
N PRO A 234 -19.40 -32.05 -11.05
CA PRO A 234 -18.41 -32.69 -11.91
C PRO A 234 -18.84 -32.79 -13.38
N ALA A 235 -20.12 -33.11 -13.65
CA ALA A 235 -20.65 -33.21 -15.00
C ALA A 235 -20.59 -31.87 -15.76
N ARG A 236 -20.79 -30.74 -15.07
CA ARG A 236 -20.70 -29.40 -15.67
C ARG A 236 -19.26 -29.03 -16.01
N VAL A 237 -18.32 -29.34 -15.12
CA VAL A 237 -16.90 -29.10 -15.34
C VAL A 237 -16.40 -29.95 -16.51
N ALA A 238 -16.76 -31.24 -16.54
CA ALA A 238 -16.41 -32.15 -17.63
C ALA A 238 -16.96 -31.68 -18.99
N ALA A 239 -18.23 -31.26 -19.04
CA ALA A 239 -18.82 -30.72 -20.26
C ALA A 239 -18.10 -29.45 -20.76
N ALA A 240 -17.75 -28.54 -19.85
CA ALA A 240 -17.02 -27.31 -20.19
C ALA A 240 -15.59 -27.61 -20.67
N ALA A 241 -14.88 -28.53 -20.02
CA ALA A 241 -13.54 -28.96 -20.43
C ALA A 241 -13.56 -29.60 -21.83
N ALA A 242 -14.54 -30.46 -22.10
CA ALA A 242 -14.74 -31.07 -23.41
C ALA A 242 -15.03 -30.02 -24.49
N GLN A 243 -15.90 -29.04 -24.20
CA GLN A 243 -16.20 -27.94 -25.13
C GLN A 243 -14.98 -27.06 -25.42
N ALA A 244 -14.11 -26.84 -24.43
CA ALA A 244 -12.90 -26.05 -24.56
C ALA A 244 -11.71 -26.82 -25.17
N GLY A 245 -11.84 -28.13 -25.38
CA GLY A 245 -10.77 -28.98 -25.94
C GLY A 245 -9.61 -29.23 -24.97
N VAL A 246 -9.88 -29.20 -23.67
CA VAL A 246 -8.89 -29.38 -22.58
C VAL A 246 -9.24 -30.57 -21.68
N ALA A 247 -10.10 -31.48 -22.17
CA ALA A 247 -10.47 -32.73 -21.49
C ALA A 247 -9.41 -33.82 -21.67
#